data_AF-A0A7V1N6W4-F1
#
_entry.id   AF-A0A7V1N6W4-F1
#
_cell.length_a   1.000
_cell.length_b   1.000
_cell.length_c   1.000
_cell.angle_alpha   90.00
_cell.angle_beta   90.00
_cell.angle_gamma   90.00
#
_symmetry.space_group_name_H-M   'P 1'
#
loop_
_entity.id
_entity.type
_entity.pdbx_description
1 polymer ?
#
loop_
_entity_poly.entity_id
_entity_poly.type
_entity_poly.pdbx_seq_one_letter_code
_entity_poly.pdbx_strand_id
1 'polypeptide(L)'
;MKRDIYRYNFSDDVPFRDVEESLLLAVLATESLHGRSLVRLDASFCLDEKKRACVVDAGTEVGRHIARIFTGFLTREFGEEAFKVERVDETQAPHAPLRAMGAAR
;
A
#
# COMPACT_ATOMS: atom_id res chain seq x y z
N MET A 1 -17.10 10.21 -4.28
CA MET A 1 -16.76 8.93 -4.96
C MET A 1 -16.20 8.01 -3.89
N LYS A 2 -16.65 6.75 -3.81
CA LYS A 2 -16.06 5.79 -2.86
C LYS A 2 -14.59 5.60 -3.23
N ARG A 3 -13.68 5.85 -2.29
CA ARG A 3 -12.28 5.47 -2.47
C ARG A 3 -12.15 3.96 -2.30
N ASP A 4 -11.59 3.29 -3.29
CA ASP A 4 -11.26 1.87 -3.20
C ASP A 4 -9.93 1.74 -2.43
N ILE A 5 -10.01 1.60 -1.11
CA ILE A 5 -8.83 1.45 -0.26
C ILE A 5 -8.63 -0.03 0.08
N TYR A 6 -7.44 -0.56 -0.16
CA TYR A 6 -7.07 -1.91 0.28
C TYR A 6 -6.15 -1.84 1.48
N ARG A 7 -6.53 -2.52 2.56
CA ARG A 7 -5.73 -2.63 3.78
C ARG A 7 -5.19 -4.04 3.90
N TYR A 8 -3.89 -4.12 4.08
CA TYR A 8 -3.12 -5.32 4.37
C TYR A 8 -2.77 -5.28 5.86
N ASN A 9 -3.13 -6.32 6.59
CA ASN A 9 -2.70 -6.51 7.98
C ASN A 9 -1.80 -7.75 8.05
N PHE A 10 -0.64 -7.63 8.68
CA PHE A 10 0.40 -8.67 8.70
C PHE A 10 0.49 -9.35 10.08
N SER A 11 0.64 -10.68 10.07
CA SER A 11 0.87 -11.46 11.29
C SER A 11 2.20 -11.11 11.94
N ASP A 12 2.35 -11.25 13.26
CA ASP A 12 3.53 -10.79 14.02
C ASP A 12 4.86 -11.45 13.62
N ASP A 13 4.79 -12.65 13.04
CA ASP A 13 5.92 -13.46 12.58
C ASP A 13 6.50 -12.99 11.23
N VAL A 14 5.79 -12.14 10.49
CA VAL A 14 6.27 -11.60 9.21
C VAL A 14 7.36 -10.53 9.45
N PRO A 15 8.57 -10.65 8.89
CA PRO A 15 9.56 -9.59 8.98
C PRO A 15 9.06 -8.33 8.25
N PHE A 16 8.82 -7.25 9.01
CA PHE A 16 8.18 -6.06 8.45
C PHE A 16 9.09 -5.28 7.47
N ARG A 17 10.40 -5.44 7.62
CA ARG A 17 11.40 -4.96 6.67
C ARG A 17 11.20 -5.58 5.28
N ASP A 18 10.91 -6.88 5.22
CA ASP A 18 10.74 -7.60 3.97
C ASP A 18 9.41 -7.15 3.30
N VAL A 19 8.37 -6.89 4.09
CA VAL A 19 7.11 -6.27 3.60
C VAL A 19 7.35 -4.91 2.95
N GLU A 20 8.18 -4.06 3.56
CA GLU A 20 8.56 -2.76 2.98
C GLU A 20 9.30 -2.93 1.65
N GLU A 21 10.24 -3.88 1.59
CA GLU A 21 10.97 -4.20 0.36
C GLU A 21 10.05 -4.73 -0.74
N SER A 22 9.11 -5.64 -0.44
CA SER A 22 8.12 -6.13 -1.40
C SER A 22 7.24 -4.99 -1.93
N LEU A 23 6.88 -4.01 -1.08
CA LEU A 23 6.09 -2.84 -1.50
C LEU A 23 6.89 -1.95 -2.46
N LEU A 24 8.14 -1.63 -2.12
CA LEU A 24 9.02 -0.83 -2.99
C LEU A 24 9.25 -1.52 -4.34
N LEU A 25 9.46 -2.84 -4.34
CA LEU A 25 9.58 -3.63 -5.55
C LEU A 25 8.29 -3.59 -6.39
N ALA A 26 7.12 -3.65 -5.76
CA ALA A 26 5.84 -3.56 -6.47
C ALA A 26 5.64 -2.20 -7.14
N VAL A 27 6.09 -1.12 -6.49
CA VAL A 27 6.08 0.23 -7.07
C VAL A 27 7.03 0.30 -8.27
N LEU A 28 8.27 -0.20 -8.15
CA LEU A 28 9.24 -0.24 -9.26
C LEU A 28 8.75 -1.07 -10.45
N ALA A 29 8.11 -2.21 -10.19
CA ALA A 29 7.48 -3.01 -11.23
C ALA A 29 6.35 -2.23 -11.92
N THR A 30 5.55 -1.49 -11.15
CA THR A 30 4.48 -0.64 -11.70
C THR A 30 5.03 0.52 -12.53
N GLU A 31 6.20 1.10 -12.18
CA GLU A 31 6.88 2.10 -13.01
C GLU A 31 7.23 1.56 -14.40
N SER A 32 7.50 0.26 -14.53
CA SER A 32 7.78 -0.38 -15.83
C SER A 32 6.53 -0.49 -16.72
N LEU A 33 5.33 -0.41 -16.12
CA LEU A 33 4.05 -0.49 -16.84
C LEU A 33 3.52 0.89 -17.23
N HIS A 34 3.66 1.88 -16.34
CA HIS A 34 3.00 3.20 -16.47
C HIS A 34 3.98 4.35 -16.68
N GLY A 35 5.28 4.11 -16.53
CA GLY A 35 6.29 5.14 -16.45
C GLY A 35 6.34 5.81 -15.08
N ARG A 36 7.55 6.20 -14.67
CA ARG A 36 7.81 6.79 -13.34
C ARG A 36 6.98 8.02 -13.03
N SER A 37 6.79 8.92 -14.00
CA SER A 37 6.08 10.18 -13.77
C SER A 37 4.60 9.96 -13.40
N LEU A 38 3.91 9.06 -14.10
CA LEU A 38 2.52 8.75 -13.82
C LEU A 38 2.37 8.04 -12.49
N VAL A 39 3.25 7.08 -12.19
CA VAL A 39 3.26 6.38 -10.89
C VAL A 39 3.40 7.36 -9.73
N ARG A 40 4.29 8.35 -9.84
CA ARG A 40 4.48 9.37 -8.79
C ARG A 40 3.27 10.27 -8.56
N LEU A 41 2.41 10.47 -9.57
CA LEU A 41 1.21 11.31 -9.48
C LEU A 41 0.02 10.52 -8.93
N ASP A 42 -0.11 9.25 -9.32
CA ASP A 42 -1.33 8.47 -9.13
C ASP A 42 -1.19 7.36 -8.09
N ALA A 43 0.02 7.06 -7.61
CA ALA A 43 0.24 6.13 -6.50
C ALA A 43 0.03 6.82 -5.16
N SER A 44 -0.77 6.21 -4.30
CA SER A 44 -0.95 6.62 -2.90
C SER A 44 -1.01 5.37 -2.04
N PHE A 45 -0.06 5.23 -1.13
CA PHE A 45 0.03 4.12 -0.19
C PHE A 45 0.70 4.56 1.10
N CYS A 46 0.47 3.83 2.18
CA CYS A 46 1.05 4.09 3.49
C CYS A 46 1.38 2.77 4.18
N LEU A 47 2.62 2.65 4.65
CA LEU A 47 3.08 1.53 5.46
C LEU A 47 3.24 2.01 6.91
N ASP A 48 2.57 1.36 7.85
CA ASP A 48 2.59 1.67 9.28
C ASP A 48 3.15 0.48 10.05
N GLU A 49 4.44 0.55 10.39
CA GLU A 49 5.16 -0.49 11.13
C GLU A 49 4.56 -0.76 12.51
N LYS A 50 4.10 0.29 13.21
CA LYS A 50 3.52 0.14 14.54
C LYS A 50 2.21 -0.62 14.51
N LYS A 51 1.41 -0.42 13.47
CA LYS A 51 0.16 -1.17 13.24
C LYS A 51 0.36 -2.45 12.45
N ARG A 52 1.58 -2.71 11.98
CA ARG A 52 1.92 -3.80 11.06
C ARG A 52 0.93 -3.88 9.90
N ALA A 53 0.68 -2.74 9.27
CA ALA A 53 -0.33 -2.60 8.24
C ALA A 53 0.17 -1.80 7.03
N CYS A 54 -0.29 -2.16 5.85
CA CYS A 54 -0.12 -1.38 4.62
C CYS A 54 -1.49 -0.99 4.07
N VAL A 55 -1.61 0.24 3.58
CA VAL A 55 -2.81 0.72 2.92
C VAL A 55 -2.41 1.17 1.52
N VAL A 56 -3.13 0.70 0.51
CA VAL A 56 -2.97 1.13 -0.89
C VAL A 56 -4.29 1.74 -1.36
N ASP A 57 -4.23 2.97 -1.86
CA ASP A 57 -5.35 3.57 -2.58
C ASP A 57 -5.42 2.98 -3.99
N ALA A 58 -6.42 2.15 -4.23
CA ALA A 58 -6.72 1.48 -5.49
C ALA A 58 -7.78 2.23 -6.32
N GLY A 59 -8.02 3.52 -6.04
CA GLY A 59 -8.88 4.39 -6.83
C GLY A 59 -8.36 4.63 -8.25
N THR A 60 -7.04 4.63 -8.44
CA THR A 60 -6.38 4.78 -9.75
C THR A 60 -5.99 3.42 -10.34
N GLU A 61 -5.71 3.39 -11.64
CA GLU A 61 -5.17 2.18 -12.29
C GLU A 61 -3.77 1.84 -11.78
N VAL A 62 -2.93 2.86 -11.54
CA VAL A 62 -1.62 2.70 -10.89
C VAL A 62 -1.77 2.02 -9.52
N GLY A 63 -2.66 2.53 -8.66
CA GLY A 63 -2.91 1.96 -7.34
C GLY A 63 -3.40 0.51 -7.39
N ARG A 64 -4.29 0.18 -8.34
CA ARG A 64 -4.73 -1.22 -8.57
C ARG A 64 -3.59 -2.13 -8.99
N HIS A 65 -2.67 -1.65 -9.82
CA HIS A 65 -1.51 -2.45 -10.24
C HIS A 65 -0.51 -2.65 -9.10
N ILE A 66 -0.23 -1.62 -8.31
CA ILE A 66 0.57 -1.74 -7.08
C ILE A 66 -0.04 -2.81 -6.18
N ALA A 67 -1.34 -2.72 -5.87
CA ALA A 67 -2.02 -3.68 -5.02
C ALA A 67 -1.91 -5.12 -5.54
N ARG A 68 -2.13 -5.35 -6.83
CA ARG A 68 -2.05 -6.69 -7.45
C ARG A 68 -0.64 -7.27 -7.37
N ILE A 69 0.36 -6.49 -7.76
CA ILE A 69 1.76 -6.92 -7.78
C ILE A 69 2.25 -7.16 -6.35
N PHE A 70 1.94 -6.24 -5.43
CA PHE A 70 2.28 -6.35 -4.03
C PHE A 70 1.68 -7.61 -3.41
N THR A 71 0.38 -7.86 -3.59
CA THR A 71 -0.25 -9.12 -3.14
C THR A 71 0.48 -10.35 -3.70
N GLY A 72 0.84 -10.34 -4.99
CA GLY A 72 1.59 -11.44 -5.60
C GLY A 72 2.97 -11.67 -4.97
N PHE A 73 3.70 -10.61 -4.65
CA PHE A 73 4.98 -10.71 -3.95
C PHE A 73 4.80 -11.24 -2.53
N LEU A 74 3.87 -10.67 -1.76
CA LEU A 74 3.57 -11.11 -0.39
C LEU A 74 3.18 -12.59 -0.33
N THR A 75 2.28 -13.04 -1.22
CA THR A 75 1.86 -14.44 -1.28
C THR A 75 3.03 -15.38 -1.60
N ARG A 76 3.93 -14.99 -2.50
CA ARG A 76 5.10 -15.79 -2.86
C ARG A 76 6.14 -15.85 -1.75
N GLU A 77 6.32 -14.75 -1.03
CA GLU A 77 7.40 -14.58 -0.05
C GLU A 77 7.01 -15.12 1.33
N PHE A 78 5.78 -14.87 1.78
CA PHE A 78 5.32 -15.18 3.13
C PHE A 78 4.20 -16.23 3.18
N GLY A 79 3.54 -16.51 2.05
CA GLY A 79 2.37 -17.39 1.99
C GLY A 79 1.04 -16.66 2.17
N GLU A 80 -0.07 -17.33 1.85
CA GLU A 80 -1.42 -16.75 1.85
C GLU A 80 -1.92 -16.39 3.26
N GLU A 81 -1.48 -17.11 4.29
CA GLU A 81 -1.93 -16.92 5.67
C GLU A 81 -1.14 -15.85 6.45
N ALA A 82 -0.06 -15.32 5.85
CA ALA A 82 0.82 -14.34 6.50
C ALA A 82 0.20 -12.94 6.59
N PHE A 83 -0.84 -12.67 5.81
CA PHE A 83 -1.50 -11.37 5.77
C PHE A 83 -2.98 -11.50 5.40
N LYS A 84 -3.76 -10.49 5.78
CA LYS A 84 -5.17 -10.35 5.36
C LYS A 84 -5.34 -9.08 4.56
N VAL A 85 -6.08 -9.16 3.45
CA VAL A 85 -6.43 -8.02 2.61
C VAL A 85 -7.92 -7.74 2.71
N GLU A 86 -8.25 -6.50 3.07
CA GLU A 86 -9.63 -6.05 3.20
C GLU A 86 -9.84 -4.77 2.40
N ARG A 87 -11.01 -4.66 1.76
CA ARG A 87 -11.45 -3.38 1.19
C ARG A 87 -12.05 -2.55 2.31
N VAL A 88 -11.57 -1.33 2.50
CA VAL A 88 -12.05 -0.41 3.53
C VAL A 88 -12.92 0.66 2.87
N ASP A 89 -14.18 0.74 3.26
CA ASP A 89 -15.05 1.87 2.91
C ASP A 89 -14.70 3.09 3.78
N GLU A 90 -14.72 4.29 3.19
CA GLU A 90 -14.37 5.57 3.87
C GLU A 90 -15.13 5.83 5.19
N THR A 91 -16.27 5.18 5.41
CA THR A 91 -17.08 5.31 6.64
C THR A 91 -16.35 4.84 7.91
N GLN A 92 -15.21 4.14 7.79
CA GLN A 92 -14.54 3.50 8.93
C GLN A 92 -13.12 4.01 9.22
N ALA A 93 -12.64 5.06 8.54
CA ALA A 93 -11.36 5.68 8.89
C ALA A 93 -11.57 6.68 10.05
N PRO A 94 -10.92 6.52 11.22
CA PRO A 94 -10.85 7.61 12.18
C PRO A 94 -10.09 8.76 11.52
N HIS A 95 -10.79 9.87 11.32
CA HIS A 95 -10.22 11.14 10.87
C HIS A 95 -9.09 11.58 11.81
N ALA A 96 -7.85 11.22 11.48
CA ALA A 96 -6.69 12.00 11.89
C ALA A 96 -6.39 12.96 10.73
N PRO A 97 -6.61 14.28 10.87
CA PRO A 97 -6.24 15.21 9.82
C PRO A 97 -4.74 15.10 9.58
N LEU A 98 -4.37 14.86 8.32
CA LEU A 98 -2.99 14.91 7.84
C LEU A 98 -2.46 16.32 8.16
N ARG A 99 -1.66 16.46 9.23
CA ARG A 99 -0.96 17.73 9.48
C ARG A 99 0.07 17.88 8.39
N ALA A 100 -0.22 18.74 7.43
CA ALA A 100 0.76 19.27 6.51
C ALA A 100 1.88 19.92 7.35
N MET A 101 2.97 19.19 7.57
CA MET A 101 4.23 19.78 8.00
C MET A 101 4.79 20.48 6.76
N GLY A 102 4.43 21.76 6.63
CA GLY A 102 4.92 22.64 5.60
C GLY A 102 6.44 22.76 5.64
N ALA A 103 7.04 22.79 4.46
CA ALA A 103 8.40 23.21 4.26
C ALA A 103 8.54 24.70 4.59
N ALA A 104 9.44 25.03 5.54
CA ALA A 104 10.13 26.32 5.76
C ALA A 104 10.94 26.16 7.07
N ARG A 105 12.26 26.38 7.16
CA ARG A 105 13.28 27.01 6.33
C ARG A 105 14.57 26.21 6.45
#